data_AF-A0AAE1UIR5-F1
#
_entry.id   AF-A0AAE1UIR5-F1
#
_cell.length_a   1.000
_cell.length_b   1.000
_cell.length_c   1.000
_cell.angle_alpha   90.00
_cell.angle_beta   90.00
_cell.angle_gamma   90.00
#
_symmetry.space_group_name_H-M   'P 1'
#
loop_
_entity.id
_entity.type
_entity.pdbx_description
1 polymer ?
#
loop_
_entity_poly.entity_id
_entity_poly.type
_entity_poly.pdbx_seq_one_letter_code
_entity_poly.pdbx_strand_id
1 'polypeptide(L)'
;MDLRLISEFDGTSQEVVEWLGKLELVCKLRGITELHTVVPLRLTGGAFAVYQQLSSPDKEKYANIKAALISAFAADRFVAYEQFVARRLREGESVDV
;
A
#
# COMPACT_ATOMS: atom_id res chain seq x y z
N MET A 1 -9.22 16.67 -9.63
CA MET A 1 -9.69 15.55 -8.79
C MET A 1 -9.56 15.98 -7.33
N ASP A 2 -10.54 15.71 -6.47
CA ASP A 2 -10.33 15.91 -5.03
C ASP A 2 -9.46 14.77 -4.47
N LEU A 3 -8.18 15.07 -4.28
CA LEU A 3 -7.18 14.12 -3.79
C LEU A 3 -7.45 13.67 -2.36
N ARG A 4 -8.32 14.36 -1.61
CA ARG A 4 -8.70 14.00 -0.23
C ARG A 4 -9.50 12.69 -0.15
N LEU A 5 -10.00 12.19 -1.27
CA LEU A 5 -10.65 10.87 -1.35
C LEU A 5 -9.68 9.71 -1.11
N ILE A 6 -8.39 9.94 -1.38
CA ILE A 6 -7.30 9.00 -1.12
C ILE A 6 -6.62 9.45 0.16
N SER A 7 -6.56 8.60 1.19
CA SER A 7 -5.81 8.92 2.41
C SER A 7 -4.32 9.07 2.12
N GLU A 8 -3.59 9.79 2.95
CA GLU A 8 -2.13 9.81 2.87
C GLU A 8 -1.55 8.48 3.34
N PHE A 9 -0.34 8.16 2.87
CA PHE A 9 0.40 6.98 3.28
C PHE A 9 1.81 7.37 3.70
N ASP A 10 2.12 7.14 4.97
CA ASP A 10 3.39 7.44 5.62
C ASP A 10 4.31 6.22 5.74
N GLY A 11 3.77 5.02 5.49
CA GLY A 11 4.45 3.73 5.68
C GLY A 11 4.02 2.95 6.92
N THR A 12 3.18 3.52 7.80
CA THR A 12 2.83 2.93 9.10
C THR A 12 1.35 2.98 9.47
N SER A 13 0.61 3.97 8.96
CA SER A 13 -0.78 4.25 9.36
C SER A 13 -1.80 3.21 8.90
N GLN A 14 -1.48 2.41 7.88
CA GLN A 14 -2.33 1.34 7.34
C GLN A 14 -1.50 0.37 6.50
N GLU A 15 -2.04 -0.78 6.11
CA GLU A 15 -1.33 -1.70 5.24
C GLU A 15 -1.16 -1.13 3.82
N VAL A 16 0.05 -1.26 3.28
CA VAL A 16 0.39 -0.75 1.94
C VAL A 16 -0.48 -1.34 0.84
N VAL A 17 -0.84 -2.63 0.95
CA VAL A 17 -1.65 -3.34 -0.06
C VAL A 17 -3.09 -2.81 -0.06
N GLU A 18 -3.68 -2.63 1.13
CA GLU A 18 -5.02 -2.08 1.26
C GLU A 18 -5.08 -0.63 0.73
N TRP A 19 -4.10 0.19 1.12
CA TRP A 19 -4.01 1.57 0.65
C TRP A 19 -3.89 1.67 -0.88
N LEU A 20 -3.00 0.88 -1.48
CA LEU A 20 -2.83 0.81 -2.93
C LEU A 20 -4.13 0.38 -3.62
N GLY A 21 -4.82 -0.64 -3.09
CA GLY A 21 -6.09 -1.12 -3.64
C GLY A 21 -7.18 -0.04 -3.63
N LYS A 22 -7.29 0.72 -2.54
CA LYS A 22 -8.21 1.86 -2.45
C LYS A 22 -7.85 2.97 -3.44
N LEU A 23 -6.57 3.31 -3.56
CA LEU A 23 -6.08 4.29 -4.53
C LEU A 23 -6.42 3.88 -5.97
N GLU A 24 -6.12 2.64 -6.36
CA GLU A 24 -6.40 2.08 -7.69
C GLU A 24 -7.90 2.12 -8.00
N LEU A 25 -8.75 1.72 -7.05
CA LEU A 25 -10.20 1.77 -7.21
C LEU A 25 -10.71 3.20 -7.40
N VAL A 26 -10.26 4.15 -6.58
CA VAL A 26 -10.68 5.54 -6.67
C VAL A 26 -10.24 6.15 -8.01
N CYS A 27 -8.99 5.91 -8.43
CA CYS A 27 -8.51 6.36 -9.73
C CYS A 27 -9.33 5.77 -10.89
N LYS A 28 -9.64 4.47 -10.84
CA LYS A 28 -10.51 3.80 -11.82
C LYS A 28 -11.89 4.44 -11.90
N LEU A 29 -12.55 4.68 -10.77
CA LEU A 29 -13.87 5.32 -10.70
C LEU A 29 -13.86 6.77 -11.20
N ARG A 30 -12.69 7.42 -11.19
CA ARG A 30 -12.50 8.79 -11.68
C ARG A 30 -11.91 8.86 -13.10
N GLY A 31 -11.67 7.73 -13.76
CA GLY A 31 -11.12 7.66 -15.11
C GLY A 31 -9.64 8.08 -15.21
N ILE A 32 -8.87 7.93 -14.15
CA ILE A 32 -7.45 8.29 -14.11
C ILE A 32 -6.60 7.06 -14.42
N THR A 33 -5.77 7.16 -15.46
CA THR A 33 -4.85 6.10 -15.90
C THR A 33 -3.43 6.29 -15.39
N GLU A 34 -3.00 7.54 -15.18
CA GLU A 34 -1.63 7.90 -14.83
C GLU A 34 -1.34 7.77 -13.33
N LEU A 35 -1.46 6.56 -12.78
CA LEU A 35 -1.29 6.27 -11.35
C LEU A 35 0.08 6.70 -10.80
N HIS A 36 1.12 6.63 -11.63
CA HIS A 36 2.48 7.03 -11.26
C HIS A 36 2.58 8.52 -10.87
N THR A 37 1.67 9.37 -11.37
CA THR A 37 1.59 10.79 -10.99
C THR A 37 0.79 11.02 -9.71
N VAL A 38 -0.20 10.16 -9.42
CA VAL A 38 -1.12 10.32 -8.28
C VAL A 38 -0.51 9.81 -6.99
N VAL A 39 0.15 8.65 -7.04
CA VAL A 39 0.77 8.01 -5.88
C VAL A 39 1.66 8.97 -5.09
N PRO A 40 2.70 9.62 -5.69
CA PRO A 40 3.61 10.48 -4.95
C PRO A 40 2.93 11.69 -4.30
N LEU A 41 1.78 12.15 -4.81
CA LEU A 41 1.01 13.27 -4.21
C LEU A 41 0.35 12.90 -2.89
N ARG A 42 0.22 11.60 -2.59
CA ARG A 42 -0.39 11.09 -1.36
C ARG A 42 0.60 10.35 -0.45
N LEU A 43 1.87 10.27 -0.86
CA LEU A 43 2.93 9.72 -0.01
C LEU A 43 3.46 10.81 0.93
N THR A 44 3.71 10.44 2.16
CA THR A 44 4.35 11.28 3.18
C THR A 44 5.40 10.48 3.92
N GLY A 45 6.19 11.15 4.78
CA GLY A 45 7.14 10.48 5.68
C GLY A 45 8.07 9.47 5.01
N GLY A 46 8.17 8.28 5.61
CA GLY A 46 9.04 7.20 5.13
C GLY A 46 8.64 6.67 3.76
N ALA A 47 7.34 6.63 3.45
CA ALA A 47 6.88 6.17 2.14
C ALA A 47 7.30 7.12 1.00
N PHE A 48 7.28 8.44 1.24
CA PHE A 48 7.82 9.39 0.27
C PHE A 48 9.33 9.24 0.08
N ALA A 49 10.08 8.94 1.15
CA ALA A 49 11.52 8.69 1.05
C ALA A 49 11.84 7.46 0.16
N VAL A 50 11.07 6.37 0.28
CA VAL A 50 11.19 5.20 -0.61
C VAL A 50 10.95 5.58 -2.06
N TYR A 51 9.91 6.37 -2.34
CA TYR A 51 9.68 6.89 -3.70
C TYR A 51 10.84 7.74 -4.19
N GLN A 52 11.44 8.60 -3.35
CA GLN A 52 12.56 9.45 -3.74
C GLN A 52 13.80 8.64 -4.16
N GLN A 53 14.04 7.49 -3.54
CA GLN A 53 15.15 6.59 -3.85
C GLN A 53 15.02 5.89 -5.21
N LEU A 54 13.83 5.87 -5.82
CA LEU A 54 13.65 5.33 -7.16
C LEU A 54 14.36 6.16 -8.22
N SER A 55 14.89 5.46 -9.23
CA SER A 55 15.45 6.10 -10.41
C SER A 55 14.36 6.82 -11.21
N SER A 56 14.72 7.83 -12.00
CA SER A 56 13.76 8.52 -12.88
C SER A 56 12.93 7.57 -13.76
N PRO A 57 13.50 6.56 -14.46
CA PRO A 57 12.70 5.64 -15.27
C PRO A 57 11.77 4.74 -14.46
N ASP A 58 12.08 4.48 -13.18
CA ASP A 58 11.19 3.71 -12.29
C ASP A 58 10.00 4.55 -11.82
N LYS A 59 10.19 5.86 -11.62
CA LYS A 59 9.12 6.79 -11.24
C LYS A 59 8.07 7.00 -12.33
N GLU A 60 8.41 6.75 -13.59
CA GLU A 60 7.47 6.78 -14.73
C GLU A 60 6.57 5.54 -14.79
N LYS A 61 6.88 4.48 -14.02
CA LYS A 61 6.17 3.20 -14.06
C LYS A 61 5.51 2.92 -12.73
N TYR A 62 4.17 2.99 -12.72
CA TYR A 62 3.40 2.67 -11.51
C TYR A 62 3.74 1.28 -10.95
N ALA A 63 3.99 0.28 -11.80
CA ALA A 63 4.39 -1.06 -11.37
C ALA A 63 5.67 -1.05 -10.51
N ASN A 64 6.66 -0.21 -10.85
CA ASN A 64 7.92 -0.13 -10.12
C ASN A 64 7.74 0.60 -8.79
N ILE A 65 6.95 1.69 -8.78
CA ILE A 65 6.57 2.39 -7.55
C ILE A 65 5.82 1.44 -6.60
N LYS A 66 4.82 0.71 -7.13
CA LYS A 66 4.02 -0.26 -6.38
C LYS A 66 4.90 -1.34 -5.77
N ALA A 67 5.80 -1.92 -6.55
CA ALA A 67 6.73 -2.94 -6.09
C ALA A 67 7.65 -2.42 -4.97
N ALA A 68 8.20 -1.21 -5.11
CA ALA A 68 9.08 -0.62 -4.09
C ALA A 68 8.34 -0.35 -2.78
N LEU A 69 7.12 0.19 -2.84
CA LEU A 69 6.30 0.43 -1.65
C LEU A 69 5.92 -0.88 -0.96
N ILE A 70 5.50 -1.91 -1.71
CA ILE A 70 5.22 -3.24 -1.15
C ILE A 70 6.48 -3.82 -0.52
N SER A 71 7.62 -3.77 -1.20
CA SER A 71 8.88 -4.29 -0.67
C SER A 71 9.35 -3.59 0.60
N ALA A 72 9.02 -2.30 0.78
CA ALA A 72 9.44 -1.52 1.93
C ALA A 72 8.48 -1.62 3.13
N PHE A 73 7.18 -1.79 2.88
CA PHE A 73 6.13 -1.65 3.92
C PHE A 73 5.18 -2.82 4.05
N ALA A 74 5.21 -3.82 3.16
CA ALA A 74 4.40 -5.01 3.36
C ALA A 74 4.94 -5.80 4.56
N ALA A 75 4.03 -6.32 5.38
CA ALA A 75 4.40 -7.22 6.45
C ALA A 75 5.20 -8.39 5.87
N ASP A 76 6.35 -8.67 6.48
CA ASP A 76 7.17 -9.81 6.08
C ASP A 76 6.31 -11.09 6.16
N ARG A 77 6.39 -11.95 5.15
CA ARG A 77 5.73 -13.26 5.13
C ARG A 77 6.07 -14.08 6.38
N PHE A 78 7.26 -13.93 6.94
CA PHE A 78 7.65 -14.53 8.21
C PHE A 78 6.86 -13.95 9.38
N VAL A 79 6.64 -12.63 9.43
CA VAL A 79 5.81 -11.99 10.45
C VAL A 79 4.35 -12.41 10.31
N ALA A 80 3.83 -12.50 9.09
CA ALA A 80 2.48 -13.00 8.83
C ALA A 80 2.33 -14.48 9.27
N TYR A 81 3.36 -15.31 9.03
CA TYR A 81 3.40 -16.70 9.49
C TYR A 81 3.44 -16.77 11.02
N GLU A 82 4.32 -16.00 11.68
CA GLU A 82 4.40 -15.96 13.15
C GLU A 82 3.07 -15.50 13.77
N GLN A 83 2.43 -14.47 13.21
CA GLN A 83 1.11 -14.00 13.66
C GLN A 83 0.02 -15.04 13.46
N PHE A 84 0.06 -15.78 12.34
CA PHE A 84 -0.87 -16.87 12.07
C PHE A 84 -0.67 -18.04 13.04
N VAL A 85 0.58 -18.45 13.30
CA VAL A 85 0.93 -19.53 14.24
C VAL A 85 0.63 -19.12 15.69
N ALA A 86 0.87 -17.86 16.06
CA ALA A 86 0.59 -17.35 17.39
C ALA A 86 -0.91 -17.14 17.65
N ARG A 87 -1.74 -17.04 16.60
CA ARG A 87 -3.19 -16.86 16.75
C ARG A 87 -3.81 -18.13 17.30
N ARG A 88 -4.40 -18.03 18.49
CA ARG A 88 -5.28 -19.06 19.05
C ARG A 88 -6.74 -18.63 18.87
N LEU A 89 -7.59 -19.59 18.52
CA LEU A 89 -9.04 -19.43 18.55
C LEU A 89 -9.46 -19.00 19.95
N ARG A 90 -10.29 -17.96 20.02
CA ARG A 90 -10.90 -17.50 21.27
C ARG A 90 -12.10 -18.38 21.61
N GLU A 91 -12.45 -18.47 22.89
CA GLU A 91 -13.68 -19.16 23.30
C GLU A 91 -14.89 -18.57 22.57
N GLY A 92 -15.63 -19.41 21.86
CA GLY A 92 -16.81 -19.02 21.08
C GLY A 92 -16.55 -18.62 19.62
N GLU A 93 -15.29 -18.63 19.16
CA GLU A 93 -14.94 -18.38 17.75
C GLU A 93 -15.21 -19.66 16.92
N SER A 94 -16.06 -19.57 15.89
CA SER A 94 -16.36 -20.70 14.99
C SER A 94 -15.18 -20.98 14.06
N VAL A 95 -14.91 -22.26 13.79
CA VAL A 95 -13.78 -22.73 12.97
C VAL A 95 -14.00 -22.54 11.46
N ASP A 96 -15.17 -22.06 11.02
CA ASP A 96 -15.60 -22.27 9.64
C ASP A 96 -14.80 -21.49 8.57
N VAL A 97 -14.43 -22.26 7.53
CA VAL A 97 -13.74 -21.92 6.27
C VAL A 97 -14.73 -21.53 5.17
#